data_AF-A0A530BNX9-F1
#
_entry.id   AF-A0A530BNX9-F1
#
_cell.length_a   1.000
_cell.length_b   1.000
_cell.length_c   1.000
_cell.angle_alpha   90.00
_cell.angle_beta   90.00
_cell.angle_gamma   90.00
#
_symmetry.space_group_name_H-M   'P 1'
#
loop_
_entity.id
_entity.type
_entity.pdbx_description
1 polymer ?
#
loop_
_entity_poly.entity_id
_entity_poly.type
_entity_poly.pdbx_seq_one_letter_code
_entity_poly.pdbx_strand_id
1 'polypeptide(L)' 'MARRMRPKLVFAGPTLSQGEVLEVAEAICLAPAVQGSIIAAVQHFDPSAIVIIDGGFQSEPAVRHKEILWAIAKGVPVIG' A
#
# COMPACT_ATOMS: atom_id res chain seq x y z
N MET A 1 12.65 -25.26 0.30
CA MET A 1 12.77 -23.86 -0.18
C MET A 1 12.02 -22.97 0.81
N ALA A 2 12.71 -22.03 1.47
CA ALA A 2 12.05 -21.11 2.41
C ALA A 2 11.08 -20.23 1.62
N ARG A 3 9.80 -20.24 1.99
CA ARG A 3 8.79 -19.37 1.38
C ARG A 3 9.18 -17.93 1.66
N ARG A 4 9.51 -17.16 0.62
CA ARG A 4 9.83 -15.73 0.76
C ARG A 4 8.62 -15.05 1.40
N MET A 5 8.82 -14.46 2.57
CA MET A 5 7.76 -13.75 3.29
C MET A 5 7.33 -12.54 2.45
N ARG A 6 6.04 -12.49 2.10
CA ARG A 6 5.43 -11.38 1.36
C ARG A 6 5.00 -10.29 2.36
N PRO A 7 5.56 -9.08 2.32
CA PRO A 7 5.28 -8.05 3.33
C PRO A 7 3.86 -7.51 3.21
N LYS A 8 3.34 -6.95 4.31
CA LYS A 8 2.16 -6.07 4.26
C LYS A 8 2.63 -4.65 3.98
N LEU A 9 1.91 -3.92 3.15
CA LEU A 9 2.21 -2.51 2.88
C LEU A 9 1.08 -1.64 3.43
N VAL A 10 1.44 -0.51 4.03
CA VAL A 10 0.48 0.48 4.54
C VAL A 10 0.85 1.84 3.98
N PHE A 11 -0.03 2.43 3.18
CA PHE A 11 0.09 3.83 2.74
C PHE A 11 -0.55 4.73 3.79
N ALA A 12 0.27 5.50 4.51
CA ALA A 12 -0.16 6.33 5.64
C ALA A 12 0.61 7.66 5.75
N GLY A 13 -0.04 8.63 6.37
CA GLY A 13 0.38 10.02 6.58
C GLY A 13 -0.61 11.02 5.94
N PRO A 14 -1.03 12.12 6.60
CA PRO A 14 -0.69 12.58 7.94
C PRO A 14 -1.58 11.97 9.03
N THR A 15 -2.60 11.16 8.68
CA THR A 15 -3.58 10.66 9.65
C THR A 15 -2.93 9.72 10.67
N LEU A 16 -2.03 8.86 10.21
CA LEU A 16 -1.20 8.02 11.09
C LEU A 16 0.28 8.18 10.74
N SER A 17 1.10 8.29 11.77
CA SER A 17 2.55 8.21 11.65
C SER A 17 3.00 6.78 11.38
N GLN A 18 4.21 6.63 10.83
CA GLN A 18 4.85 5.33 10.69
C GLN A 18 4.97 4.59 12.03
N GLY A 19 5.21 5.31 13.13
CA GLY A 19 5.30 4.72 14.48
C GLY A 19 4.00 4.05 14.90
N GLU A 20 2.87 4.76 14.78
CA GLU A 20 1.54 4.25 15.13
C GLU A 20 1.15 3.01 14.29
N VAL A 21 1.54 2.97 13.02
CA VAL A 21 1.31 1.77 12.19
C VAL A 21 2.12 0.58 12.70
N LEU A 22 3.40 0.80 13.03
CA LEU A 22 4.31 -0.27 13.45
C LEU A 22 4.01 -0.79 14.86
N GLU A 23 3.32 0.00 15.69
CA GLU A 23 2.79 -0.46 16.98
C GLU A 23 1.69 -1.52 16.82
N VAL A 24 0.93 -1.47 15.72
CA VAL A 24 -0.22 -2.35 15.48
C VAL A 24 0.13 -3.51 14.54
N ALA A 25 1.04 -3.32 13.60
CA ALA A 25 1.35 -4.32 12.59
C ALA A 25 2.80 -4.30 12.11
N GLU A 26 3.37 -5.50 11.92
CA GLU A 26 4.59 -5.68 11.13
C GLU A 26 4.28 -5.42 9.65
N ALA A 27 4.65 -4.24 9.17
CA ALA A 27 4.39 -3.78 7.81
C ALA A 27 5.49 -2.83 7.32
N ILE A 28 5.53 -2.63 6.00
CA ILE A 28 6.30 -1.54 5.39
C ILE A 28 5.36 -0.36 5.24
N CYS A 29 5.66 0.74 5.94
CA CYS A 29 4.95 1.99 5.78
C CYS A 29 5.47 2.75 4.57
N LEU A 30 4.56 3.11 3.68
CA LEU A 30 4.80 3.92 2.50
C LEU A 30 4.15 5.29 2.70
N ALA A 31 4.67 6.29 1.98
CA ALA A 31 4.05 7.61 1.89
C ALA A 31 2.59 7.51 1.41
N PRO A 32 1.76 8.56 1.55
CA PRO A 32 0.35 8.52 1.16
C PRO A 32 0.17 8.12 -0.30
N ALA A 33 -0.86 7.34 -0.59
CA ALA A 33 -1.04 6.75 -1.92
C ALA A 33 -1.43 7.81 -2.95
N VAL A 34 -0.73 7.82 -4.09
CA VAL A 34 -1.01 8.68 -5.24
C VAL A 34 -1.04 7.84 -6.52
N GLN A 35 -1.33 8.46 -7.66
CA GLN A 35 -1.39 7.75 -8.93
C GLN A 35 -0.09 7.00 -9.21
N GLY A 36 -0.20 5.70 -9.50
CA GLY A 36 0.92 4.81 -9.76
C GLY A 36 1.49 4.12 -8.52
N SER A 37 1.19 4.61 -7.31
CA SER A 37 1.72 4.06 -6.05
C SER A 37 1.38 2.58 -5.88
N ILE A 38 0.15 2.18 -6.22
CA ILE A 38 -0.31 0.79 -6.05
C ILE A 38 0.44 -0.15 -7.01
N ILE A 39 0.62 0.27 -8.27
CA ILE A 39 1.37 -0.50 -9.26
C ILE A 39 2.83 -0.65 -8.80
N ALA A 40 3.46 0.46 -8.40
CA ALA A 40 4.85 0.45 -7.94
C ALA A 40 5.02 -0.47 -6.73
N ALA A 41 4.14 -0.36 -5.73
CA ALA A 41 4.16 -1.20 -4.54
C ALA A 41 4.07 -2.70 -4.86
N VAL A 42 3.13 -3.12 -5.71
CA VAL A 42 3.01 -4.53 -6.09
C VAL A 42 4.26 -5.02 -6.81
N GLN A 43 4.79 -4.23 -7.74
CA GLN A 43 5.97 -4.61 -8.53
C GLN A 43 7.26 -4.68 -7.70
N HIS A 44 7.43 -3.80 -6.72
CA HIS A 44 8.67 -3.71 -5.94
C HIS A 44 8.71 -4.69 -4.77
N PHE A 45 7.56 -4.96 -4.14
CA PHE A 45 7.52 -5.67 -2.86
C PHE A 45 6.87 -7.05 -2.92
N ASP A 46 6.14 -7.41 -3.98
CA ASP A 46 5.29 -8.61 -4.03
C ASP A 46 4.47 -8.81 -2.73
N PRO A 47 3.64 -7.82 -2.35
CA PRO A 47 3.06 -7.76 -1.01
C PRO A 47 1.95 -8.79 -0.79
N SER A 48 1.78 -9.24 0.45
CA SER A 48 0.68 -10.12 0.85
C SER A 48 -0.64 -9.38 1.02
N ALA A 49 -0.59 -8.07 1.29
CA ALA A 49 -1.73 -7.17 1.37
C ALA A 49 -1.27 -5.71 1.24
N ILE A 50 -2.18 -4.85 0.77
CA ILE A 50 -2.02 -3.40 0.75
C ILE A 50 -3.14 -2.77 1.58
N VAL A 51 -2.78 -1.88 2.48
CA VAL A 51 -3.72 -1.03 3.23
C VAL A 51 -3.52 0.42 2.79
N ILE A 52 -4.58 1.11 2.42
CA ILE A 52 -4.57 2.52 2.05
C ILE A 52 -5.32 3.28 3.13
N ILE A 53 -4.59 3.99 3.99
CA ILE A 53 -5.17 4.85 5.03
C ILE A 53 -5.24 6.28 4.52
N ASP A 54 -4.14 6.72 3.89
CA ASP A 54 -4.03 8.08 3.38
C ASP A 54 -3.68 8.11 1.90
N GLY A 55 -4.24 9.10 1.21
CA GLY A 55 -3.92 9.45 -0.17
C GLY A 55 -3.39 10.87 -0.26
N GLY A 56 -2.54 11.13 -1.26
CA GLY A 56 -2.21 12.50 -1.65
C GLY A 56 -3.38 13.15 -2.38
N PHE A 57 -3.60 14.45 -2.15
CA PHE A 57 -4.63 15.25 -2.82
C PHE A 57 -4.07 16.61 -3.26
N GLN A 58 -4.77 17.25 -4.21
CA GLN A 58 -4.45 18.57 -4.79
C GLN A 58 -3.16 18.63 -5.62
N SER A 59 -2.00 18.38 -5.01
CA SER A 59 -0.69 18.48 -5.66
C SER A 59 -0.36 17.26 -6.52
N GLU A 60 -1.01 16.13 -6.24
CA GLU A 60 -0.75 14.85 -6.88
C GLU A 60 -2.07 14.20 -7.31
N PRO A 61 -2.12 13.53 -8.49
CA PRO A 61 -3.31 12.83 -8.91
C PRO A 61 -3.61 11.65 -7.96
N ALA A 62 -4.88 11.46 -7.64
CA ALA A 62 -5.32 10.35 -6.79
C ALA A 62 -5.07 8.98 -7.44
N VAL A 63 -4.97 7.95 -6.60
CA VAL A 63 -4.94 6.54 -7.03
C VAL A 63 -6.13 6.25 -7.94
N ARG A 64 -5.88 5.59 -9.07
CA ARG A 64 -6.98 5.18 -9.96
C ARG A 64 -7.57 3.86 -9.48
N HIS A 65 -8.90 3.76 -9.50
CA HIS A 65 -9.63 2.50 -9.25
C HIS A 65 -9.08 1.33 -10.08
N LYS A 66 -8.60 1.56 -11.31
CA LYS A 66 -7.99 0.52 -12.15
C LYS A 66 -6.68 -0.05 -11.58
N GLU A 67 -5.91 0.73 -10.84
CA GLU A 67 -4.70 0.24 -10.17
C GLU A 67 -5.07 -0.73 -9.03
N ILE A 68 -6.10 -0.37 -8.24
CA ILE A 68 -6.65 -1.22 -7.18
C ILE A 68 -7.20 -2.51 -7.77
N LEU A 69 -8.06 -2.42 -8.80
CA LEU A 69 -8.62 -3.60 -9.48
C LEU A 69 -7.52 -4.48 -10.08
N TRP A 70 -6.45 -3.87 -10.62
CA TRP A 70 -5.30 -4.60 -11.13
C TRP A 70 -4.55 -5.35 -10.01
N ALA A 71 -4.32 -4.72 -8.86
CA ALA A 71 -3.69 -5.38 -7.70
C ALA A 71 -4.54 -6.55 -7.18
N ILE A 72 -5.85 -6.36 -7.06
CA ILE A 72 -6.80 -7.41 -6.69
C ILE A 72 -6.77 -8.56 -7.70
N ALA A 73 -6.74 -8.27 -9.00
CA ALA A 73 -6.61 -9.29 -10.05
C ALA A 73 -5.27 -10.06 -10.00
N LYS A 74 -4.23 -9.49 -9.38
CA LYS A 74 -2.95 -10.16 -9.07
C LYS A 74 -2.99 -10.98 -7.77
N GLY A 75 -4.15 -11.06 -7.11
CA GLY A 75 -4.32 -11.77 -5.84
C GLY A 75 -3.72 -11.03 -4.65
N VAL A 76 -3.53 -9.71 -4.76
CA VAL A 76 -3.14 -8.85 -3.64
C VAL A 76 -4.40 -8.20 -3.07
N PRO A 77 -4.84 -8.56 -1.85
CA PRO A 77 -5.92 -7.86 -1.17
C PRO A 77 -5.57 -6.38 -0.98
N VAL A 78 -6.52 -5.50 -1.29
CA VAL A 78 -6.42 -4.06 -1.02
C VAL A 78 -7.53 -3.69 -0.05
N ILE A 79 -7.16 -3.04 1.04
CA ILE A 79 -8.05 -2.61 2.13
C ILE A 79 -7.91 -1.08 2.24
N GLY A 80 -9.02 -0.37 2.42
CA GLY A 80 -9.04 1.09 2.58
C GLY A 80 -10.41 1.56 3.01
#